data_AF-B8A3L1-F1
#
_entry.id   AF-B8A3L1-F1
#
_cell.length_a   1.000
_cell.length_b   1.000
_cell.length_c   1.000
_cell.angle_alpha   90.00
_cell.angle_beta   90.00
_cell.angle_gamma   90.00
#
_symmetry.space_group_name_H-M   'P 1'
#
loop_
_entity.id
_entity.type
_entity.pdbx_description
1 polymer ?
#
loop_
_entity_poly.entity_id
_entity_poly.type
_entity_poly.pdbx_seq_one_letter_code
_entity_poly.pdbx_strand_id
1 'polypeptide(L)'
;MVIDINNDFNLMDEKEINDNFMLSRKSYERNPHDIEPAMFLATSYDKTSEAWTKQSPSKSVLKRVAAYAKSSAELLTNLMLHGPSGEYTWECLFRTPMSNYDAVILLHQEKLCCPHHVLFPAENPDGKLVVWGKPSKDFCPYMPLNKGAVKGLHDAREKLLVNFDPTTYFLRDLKCAFSKTFKLWYGSVGGDAVVLTWENPKKRGREEADEAAPEPTSILKEVGDVGKGLVRGVYLVKAPKFQ
;
A
#
# COMPACT_ATOMS: atom_id res chain seq x y z
N MET A 1 14.88 -18.97 -2.92
CA MET A 1 16.03 -18.26 -3.51
C MET A 1 17.18 -18.39 -2.53
N VAL A 2 18.34 -18.84 -3.01
CA VAL A 2 19.57 -18.93 -2.22
C VAL A 2 20.44 -17.77 -2.65
N ILE A 3 20.83 -16.93 -1.70
CA ILE A 3 21.64 -15.73 -1.94
C ILE A 3 23.00 -15.95 -1.29
N ASP A 4 24.02 -16.07 -2.14
CA ASP A 4 25.40 -16.18 -1.73
C ASP A 4 26.24 -15.05 -2.32
N ILE A 5 26.23 -13.91 -1.65
CA ILE A 5 26.94 -12.72 -2.16
C ILE A 5 28.45 -12.87 -1.97
N ASN A 6 28.87 -13.56 -0.90
CA ASN A 6 30.27 -13.67 -0.49
C ASN A 6 30.91 -15.02 -0.83
N ASN A 7 30.14 -15.94 -1.41
CA ASN A 7 30.55 -17.32 -1.65
C ASN A 7 30.89 -18.06 -0.35
N ASP A 8 30.05 -17.84 0.67
CA ASP A 8 30.21 -18.38 2.02
C ASP A 8 29.63 -19.80 2.16
N PHE A 9 28.77 -20.25 1.23
CA PHE A 9 28.13 -21.55 1.35
C PHE A 9 29.06 -22.70 1.01
N ASN A 10 28.91 -23.78 1.77
CA ASN A 10 29.45 -25.09 1.44
C ASN A 10 28.31 -26.09 1.11
N LEU A 11 28.69 -27.28 0.66
CA LEU A 11 27.74 -28.35 0.29
C LEU A 11 26.80 -28.77 1.44
N MET A 12 27.23 -28.65 2.70
CA MET A 12 26.38 -28.94 3.85
C MET A 12 25.32 -27.86 4.03
N ASP A 13 25.67 -26.60 3.79
CA ASP A 13 24.73 -25.48 3.87
C ASP A 13 23.66 -25.58 2.78
N GLU A 14 24.03 -25.92 1.54
CA GLU A 14 23.07 -26.12 0.45
C GLU A 14 22.07 -27.23 0.78
N LYS A 15 22.57 -28.34 1.32
CA LYS A 15 21.73 -29.46 1.76
C LYS A 15 20.79 -29.03 2.88
N GLU A 16 21.31 -28.34 3.89
CA GLU A 16 20.53 -27.82 5.03
C GLU A 16 19.42 -26.87 4.55
N ILE A 17 19.74 -25.95 3.64
CA ILE A 17 18.77 -25.02 3.05
C ILE A 17 17.67 -25.78 2.30
N ASN A 18 18.03 -26.78 1.50
CA ASN A 18 17.06 -27.59 0.76
C ASN A 18 16.15 -28.38 1.71
N ASP A 19 16.71 -28.98 2.76
CA ASP A 19 15.95 -29.71 3.76
C ASP A 19 14.97 -28.78 4.50
N ASN A 20 15.42 -27.59 4.91
CA ASN A 20 14.60 -26.55 5.53
C ASN A 20 13.48 -26.07 4.60
N PHE A 21 13.79 -25.85 3.31
CA PHE A 21 12.78 -25.50 2.32
C PHE A 21 11.70 -26.57 2.20
N MET A 22 12.08 -27.84 2.06
CA MET A 22 11.15 -28.96 1.96
C MET A 22 10.30 -29.13 3.23
N LEU A 23 10.89 -28.93 4.41
CA LEU A 23 10.16 -28.94 5.69
C LEU A 23 9.12 -27.81 5.73
N SER A 24 9.48 -26.61 5.27
CA SER A 24 8.56 -25.46 5.24
C SER A 24 7.33 -25.68 4.35
N ARG A 25 7.46 -26.50 3.30
CA ARG A 25 6.32 -26.85 2.41
C ARG A 25 5.43 -27.96 2.98
N LYS A 26 6.00 -28.84 3.82
CA LYS A 26 5.27 -29.95 4.45
C LYS A 26 4.51 -29.56 5.72
N SER A 27 4.92 -28.50 6.44
CA SER A 27 4.27 -28.14 7.72
C SER A 27 2.79 -27.78 7.55
N TYR A 28 2.44 -27.11 6.44
CA TYR A 28 1.06 -26.77 6.09
C TYR A 28 0.16 -28.01 5.87
N GLU A 29 0.71 -29.09 5.31
CA GLU A 29 -0.03 -30.35 5.12
C GLU A 29 -0.39 -31.01 6.46
N ARG A 30 0.41 -30.75 7.50
CA ARG A 30 0.26 -31.34 8.83
C ARG A 30 -0.61 -30.49 9.75
N ASN A 31 -0.59 -29.16 9.61
CA ASN A 31 -1.44 -28.24 10.35
C ASN A 31 -1.93 -27.07 9.48
N PRO A 32 -3.24 -26.99 9.15
CA PRO A 32 -3.80 -25.90 8.35
C PRO A 32 -3.65 -24.50 8.99
N HIS A 33 -3.35 -24.43 10.28
CA HIS A 33 -3.10 -23.18 11.00
C HIS A 33 -1.64 -22.69 10.92
N ASP A 34 -0.72 -23.52 10.41
CA ASP A 34 0.67 -23.10 10.22
C ASP A 34 0.75 -22.05 9.10
N ILE A 35 1.37 -20.92 9.41
CA ILE A 35 1.59 -19.85 8.44
C ILE A 35 2.73 -20.32 7.52
N GLU A 36 2.36 -20.81 6.33
CA GLU A 36 3.35 -21.13 5.30
C GLU A 36 3.94 -19.84 4.71
N PRO A 37 5.27 -19.61 4.83
CA PRO A 37 5.93 -18.48 4.20
C PRO A 37 5.69 -18.49 2.68
N ALA A 38 5.13 -17.41 2.15
CA ALA A 38 4.87 -17.31 0.72
C ALA A 38 6.16 -17.27 -0.11
N MET A 39 7.24 -16.76 0.50
CA MET A 39 8.57 -16.64 -0.09
C MET A 39 9.58 -17.34 0.81
N PHE A 40 10.60 -17.95 0.21
CA PHE A 40 11.73 -18.53 0.90
C PHE A 40 13.03 -17.91 0.39
N LEU A 41 13.76 -17.24 1.28
CA LEU A 41 15.01 -16.53 1.05
C LEU A 41 16.06 -17.04 2.03
N ALA A 42 17.03 -17.80 1.52
CA ALA A 42 18.15 -18.29 2.32
C ALA A 42 19.41 -17.47 2.06
N THR A 43 20.14 -17.18 3.12
CA THR A 43 21.45 -16.51 3.13
C THR A 43 22.40 -17.27 4.07
N SER A 44 23.70 -16.97 4.05
CA SER A 44 24.67 -17.58 4.97
C SER A 44 24.32 -17.37 6.45
N TYR A 45 23.61 -16.28 6.77
CA TYR A 45 23.17 -15.95 8.13
C TYR A 45 21.76 -16.47 8.49
N ASP A 46 20.97 -16.86 7.50
CA ASP A 46 19.59 -17.31 7.67
C ASP A 46 19.26 -18.39 6.63
N LYS A 47 19.52 -19.64 6.98
CA LYS A 47 19.28 -20.81 6.11
C LYS A 47 17.84 -21.33 6.16
N THR A 48 17.07 -20.90 7.15
CA THR A 48 15.68 -21.32 7.38
C THR A 48 14.67 -20.31 6.84
N SER A 49 15.15 -19.15 6.37
CA SER A 49 14.33 -18.06 5.82
C SER A 49 13.40 -17.42 6.86
N GLU A 50 13.82 -17.40 8.12
CA GLU A 50 12.99 -16.91 9.22
C GLU A 50 13.07 -15.40 9.43
N ALA A 51 14.22 -14.77 9.16
CA ALA A 51 14.46 -13.37 9.51
C ALA A 51 13.65 -12.41 8.64
N TRP A 52 13.48 -12.73 7.35
CA TRP A 52 12.93 -11.79 6.37
C TRP A 52 11.55 -12.17 5.84
N THR A 53 11.26 -13.47 5.65
CA THR A 53 10.05 -13.88 4.92
C THR A 53 9.07 -14.75 5.68
N LYS A 54 9.32 -15.01 6.99
CA LYS A 54 8.46 -15.86 7.83
C LYS A 54 7.01 -15.40 7.89
N GLN A 55 6.78 -14.09 8.04
CA GLN A 55 5.43 -13.53 8.22
C GLN A 55 4.93 -12.71 7.02
N SER A 56 5.83 -12.23 6.18
CA SER A 56 5.53 -11.34 5.05
C SER A 56 6.49 -11.62 3.90
N PRO A 57 6.08 -11.55 2.62
CA PRO A 57 4.76 -11.17 2.14
C PRO A 57 3.72 -12.29 2.32
N SER A 58 2.43 -11.91 2.34
CA SER A 58 1.35 -12.89 2.20
C SER A 58 1.32 -13.46 0.77
N LYS A 59 0.72 -14.64 0.58
CA LYS A 59 0.58 -15.28 -0.74
C LYS A 59 -0.07 -14.34 -1.78
N SER A 60 -1.07 -13.54 -1.39
CA SER A 60 -1.74 -12.59 -2.28
C SER A 60 -0.86 -11.39 -2.64
N VAL A 61 -0.09 -10.86 -1.68
CA VAL A 61 0.88 -9.79 -1.93
C VAL A 61 1.96 -10.29 -2.88
N LEU A 62 2.51 -11.49 -2.65
CA LEU A 62 3.55 -12.06 -3.50
C LEU A 62 3.08 -12.27 -4.95
N LYS A 63 1.86 -12.80 -5.14
CA LYS A 63 1.26 -12.93 -6.48
C LYS A 63 1.16 -11.59 -7.19
N ARG A 64 0.79 -10.53 -6.47
CA ARG A 64 0.72 -9.17 -7.03
C ARG A 64 2.11 -8.66 -7.42
N VAL A 65 3.13 -8.83 -6.56
CA VAL A 65 4.52 -8.47 -6.87
C VAL A 65 5.01 -9.19 -8.13
N ALA A 66 4.77 -10.51 -8.22
CA ALA A 66 5.16 -11.29 -9.40
C ALA A 66 4.45 -10.83 -10.68
N ALA A 67 3.15 -10.50 -10.60
CA ALA A 67 2.40 -9.96 -11.74
C ALA A 67 2.94 -8.60 -12.20
N TYR A 68 3.25 -7.70 -11.26
CA TYR A 68 3.84 -6.40 -11.59
C TYR A 68 5.24 -6.53 -12.17
N ALA A 69 6.09 -7.41 -11.61
CA ALA A 69 7.41 -7.68 -12.15
C ALA A 69 7.35 -8.22 -13.59
N LYS A 70 6.43 -9.16 -13.87
CA LYS A 70 6.21 -9.70 -15.21
C LYS A 70 5.80 -8.60 -16.20
N SER A 71 4.76 -7.82 -15.86
CA SER A 71 4.28 -6.74 -16.72
C SER A 71 5.34 -5.65 -16.93
N SER A 72 6.14 -5.35 -15.91
CA SER A 72 7.25 -4.40 -15.99
C SER A 72 8.36 -4.89 -16.93
N ALA A 73 8.73 -6.17 -16.83
CA ALA A 73 9.72 -6.77 -17.71
C ALA A 73 9.27 -6.77 -19.17
N GLU A 74 8.00 -7.09 -19.43
CA GLU A 74 7.40 -7.03 -20.77
C GLU A 74 7.43 -5.59 -21.32
N LEU A 75 7.00 -4.60 -20.53
CA LEU A 75 7.03 -3.18 -20.93
C LEU A 75 8.46 -2.72 -21.24
N LEU A 76 9.42 -2.97 -20.35
CA LEU A 76 10.82 -2.59 -20.54
C LEU A 76 11.43 -3.25 -21.78
N THR A 77 11.15 -4.54 -22.00
CA THR A 77 11.63 -5.27 -23.17
C THR A 77 11.09 -4.63 -24.45
N ASN A 78 9.79 -4.32 -24.50
CA ASN A 78 9.18 -3.67 -25.66
C ASN A 78 9.76 -2.27 -25.89
N LEU A 79 9.93 -1.47 -24.84
CA LEU A 79 10.53 -0.13 -24.94
C LEU A 79 11.99 -0.19 -25.43
N MET A 80 12.77 -1.19 -25.01
CA MET A 80 14.15 -1.36 -25.46
C MET A 80 14.24 -1.81 -26.93
N LEU A 81 13.35 -2.70 -27.36
CA LEU A 81 13.38 -3.26 -28.72
C LEU A 81 12.73 -2.36 -29.78
N HIS A 82 11.67 -1.64 -29.41
CA HIS A 82 10.85 -0.88 -30.35
C HIS A 82 10.86 0.63 -30.10
N GLY A 83 11.49 1.09 -29.02
CA GLY A 83 11.43 2.48 -28.57
C GLY A 83 10.10 2.84 -27.92
N PRO A 84 9.94 4.09 -27.46
CA PRO A 84 8.66 4.57 -26.92
C PRO A 84 7.59 4.57 -28.02
N SER A 85 6.49 3.85 -27.81
CA SER A 85 5.34 3.86 -28.71
C SER A 85 4.02 3.94 -27.92
N GLY A 86 3.22 4.97 -28.16
CA GLY A 86 1.93 5.18 -27.50
C GLY A 86 2.02 5.91 -26.15
N GLU A 87 0.99 5.74 -25.32
CA GLU A 87 0.84 6.41 -24.02
C GLU A 87 1.65 5.76 -22.89
N TYR A 88 2.11 4.52 -23.09
CA TYR A 88 2.85 3.77 -22.09
C TYR A 88 4.36 4.00 -22.21
N THR A 89 4.90 4.82 -21.30
CA THR A 89 6.33 5.10 -21.19
C THR A 89 6.94 4.40 -19.97
N TRP A 90 8.26 4.54 -19.77
CA TRP A 90 8.96 3.97 -18.62
C TRP A 90 8.39 4.46 -17.28
N GLU A 91 7.76 5.64 -17.25
CA GLU A 91 7.15 6.22 -16.05
C GLU A 91 6.05 5.32 -15.46
N CYS A 92 5.38 4.53 -16.29
CA CYS A 92 4.34 3.59 -15.86
C CYS A 92 4.86 2.57 -14.83
N LEU A 93 6.17 2.28 -14.82
CA LEU A 93 6.81 1.39 -13.84
C LEU A 93 6.76 1.95 -12.41
N PHE A 94 6.66 3.27 -12.29
CA PHE A 94 6.64 3.99 -11.02
C PHE A 94 5.24 4.51 -10.65
N ARG A 95 4.25 4.31 -11.52
CA ARG A 95 2.84 4.65 -11.25
C ARG A 95 2.10 3.43 -10.72
N THR A 96 1.34 3.62 -9.64
CA THR A 96 0.50 2.53 -9.11
C THR A 96 -0.75 2.37 -9.99
N PRO A 97 -1.03 1.16 -10.53
CA PRO A 97 -2.21 0.95 -11.37
C PRO A 97 -3.49 0.93 -10.52
N MET A 98 -4.20 2.06 -10.50
CA MET A 98 -5.39 2.29 -9.66
C MET A 98 -6.58 1.39 -10.01
N SER A 99 -6.66 0.96 -11.27
CA SER A 99 -7.72 0.09 -11.79
C SER A 99 -7.75 -1.30 -11.16
N ASN A 100 -6.72 -1.70 -10.41
CA ASN A 100 -6.66 -3.01 -9.76
C ASN A 100 -7.27 -3.05 -8.36
N TYR A 101 -7.73 -1.91 -7.86
CA TYR A 101 -8.24 -1.75 -6.51
C TYR A 101 -9.75 -1.53 -6.51
N ASP A 102 -10.36 -1.66 -5.34
CA ASP A 102 -11.81 -1.53 -5.21
C ASP A 102 -12.23 -0.09 -5.00
N ALA A 103 -11.43 0.67 -4.26
CA ALA A 103 -11.61 2.10 -4.08
C ALA A 103 -10.27 2.82 -3.96
N VAL A 104 -10.29 4.12 -4.25
CA VAL A 104 -9.11 4.99 -4.29
C VAL A 104 -9.43 6.27 -3.54
N ILE A 105 -8.55 6.64 -2.61
CA ILE A 105 -8.58 7.90 -1.88
C ILE A 105 -7.44 8.75 -2.43
N LEU A 106 -7.78 9.86 -3.04
CA LEU A 106 -6.81 10.86 -3.49
C LEU A 106 -6.63 11.89 -2.38
N LEU A 107 -5.39 12.29 -2.13
CA LEU A 107 -5.01 13.27 -1.14
C LEU A 107 -4.68 14.61 -1.81
N HIS A 108 -4.82 15.71 -1.07
CA HIS A 108 -4.32 17.02 -1.49
C HIS A 108 -2.80 17.02 -1.38
N GLN A 109 -2.10 17.10 -2.51
CA GLN A 109 -0.65 16.99 -2.57
C GLN A 109 0.03 18.08 -1.72
N GLU A 110 -0.51 19.30 -1.75
CA GLU A 110 -0.03 20.45 -0.96
C GLU A 110 -0.23 20.31 0.54
N LYS A 111 -0.92 19.25 0.97
CA LYS A 111 -1.20 18.91 2.37
C LYS A 111 -0.37 17.73 2.88
N LEU A 112 0.40 17.08 2.02
CA LEU A 112 1.32 16.02 2.42
C LEU A 112 2.53 16.58 3.19
N CYS A 113 3.17 15.77 4.02
CA CYS A 113 4.38 16.17 4.75
C CYS A 113 5.52 16.60 3.79
N CYS A 114 5.69 15.87 2.69
CA CYS A 114 6.70 16.16 1.65
C CYS A 114 6.07 16.18 0.25
N PRO A 115 5.35 17.24 -0.14
CA PRO A 115 4.66 17.34 -1.44
C PRO A 115 5.56 17.13 -2.66
N HIS A 116 6.83 17.55 -2.57
CA HIS A 116 7.82 17.43 -3.65
C HIS A 116 8.32 16.00 -3.88
N HIS A 117 8.05 15.05 -2.97
CA HIS A 117 8.42 13.65 -3.15
C HIS A 117 7.44 12.90 -4.06
N VAL A 118 6.28 13.49 -4.38
CA VAL A 118 5.32 12.94 -5.33
C VAL A 118 5.81 13.21 -6.75
N LEU A 119 6.59 12.27 -7.29
CA LEU A 119 7.14 12.36 -8.65
C LEU A 119 6.06 12.17 -9.72
N PHE A 120 5.14 11.24 -9.49
CA PHE A 120 4.04 10.93 -10.40
C PHE A 120 2.71 11.01 -9.64
N PRO A 121 2.02 12.18 -9.70
CA PRO A 121 0.74 12.36 -9.03
C PRO A 121 -0.29 11.32 -9.48
N ALA A 122 -1.13 10.88 -8.55
CA ALA A 122 -2.18 9.94 -8.83
C ALA A 122 -3.25 10.57 -9.75
N GLU A 123 -3.42 9.94 -10.91
CA GLU A 123 -4.48 10.25 -11.85
C GLU A 123 -5.86 9.96 -11.24
N ASN A 124 -6.87 10.68 -11.73
CA ASN A 124 -8.24 10.41 -11.32
C ASN A 124 -8.65 9.04 -11.87
N PRO A 125 -9.07 8.10 -11.01
CA PRO A 125 -9.42 6.77 -11.45
C PRO A 125 -10.78 6.76 -12.18
N ASP A 126 -10.93 5.85 -13.12
CA ASP A 126 -12.20 5.55 -13.78
C ASP A 126 -13.16 4.84 -12.82
N GLY A 127 -13.84 5.63 -11.98
CA GLY A 127 -14.75 5.15 -10.94
C GLY A 127 -15.78 6.19 -10.52
N LYS A 128 -16.76 5.76 -9.72
CA LYS A 128 -17.78 6.65 -9.16
C LYS A 128 -17.15 7.51 -8.06
N LEU A 129 -17.10 8.82 -8.26
CA LEU A 129 -16.77 9.78 -7.21
C LEU A 129 -17.83 9.73 -6.10
N VAL A 130 -17.40 9.41 -4.89
CA VAL A 130 -18.26 9.32 -3.69
C VAL A 130 -18.13 10.56 -2.83
N VAL A 131 -16.91 11.08 -2.67
CA VAL A 131 -16.60 12.26 -1.86
C VAL A 131 -15.71 13.20 -2.65
N TRP A 132 -16.02 14.49 -2.61
CA TRP A 132 -15.16 15.56 -3.08
C TRP A 132 -14.74 16.44 -1.89
N GLY A 133 -13.46 16.41 -1.53
CA GLY A 133 -12.93 17.05 -0.34
C GLY A 133 -12.25 18.39 -0.64
N LYS A 134 -12.36 19.33 0.29
CA LYS A 134 -11.66 20.63 0.23
C LYS A 134 -10.42 20.60 1.15
N PRO A 135 -9.31 21.21 0.74
CA PRO A 135 -8.11 21.24 1.57
C PRO A 135 -8.36 22.10 2.82
N SER A 136 -7.91 21.62 3.98
CA SER A 136 -8.02 22.37 5.23
C SER A 136 -7.07 23.57 5.25
N LYS A 137 -7.42 24.61 6.02
CA LYS A 137 -6.50 25.73 6.34
C LYS A 137 -5.80 25.54 7.69
N ASP A 138 -6.17 24.52 8.44
CA ASP A 138 -5.73 24.28 9.82
C ASP A 138 -4.29 23.76 9.89
N PHE A 139 -3.84 23.10 8.82
CA PHE A 139 -2.46 22.63 8.69
C PHE A 139 -1.89 22.92 7.30
N CYS A 140 -0.58 23.16 7.26
CA CYS A 140 0.18 23.38 6.05
C CYS A 140 1.60 22.82 6.28
N PRO A 141 2.15 22.00 5.36
CA PRO A 141 3.48 21.40 5.54
C PRO A 141 4.60 22.45 5.53
N TYR A 142 4.37 23.55 4.82
CA TYR A 142 5.29 24.67 4.74
C TYR A 142 4.68 25.91 5.35
N MET A 143 5.50 26.64 6.11
CA MET A 143 5.10 27.94 6.64
C MET A 143 5.33 29.03 5.57
N PRO A 144 4.30 29.78 5.17
CA PRO A 144 4.47 30.91 4.27
C PRO A 144 5.35 31.97 4.96
N LEU A 145 6.47 32.34 4.34
CA LEU A 145 7.43 33.33 4.88
C LEU A 145 7.01 34.79 4.65
N ASN A 146 5.75 35.04 4.28
CA ASN A 146 5.26 36.38 3.95
C ASN A 146 5.34 37.29 5.19
N LYS A 147 5.76 38.56 5.00
CA LYS A 147 5.83 39.56 6.07
C LYS A 147 4.47 39.66 6.79
N GLY A 148 4.46 39.30 8.08
CA GLY A 148 3.26 39.33 8.93
C GLY A 148 2.60 37.96 9.20
N ALA A 149 3.06 36.88 8.55
CA ALA A 149 2.53 35.53 8.79
C ALA A 149 2.89 34.97 10.18
N VAL A 150 4.01 35.44 10.74
CA VAL A 150 4.56 35.04 12.04
C VAL A 150 4.80 36.26 12.89
N LYS A 151 4.09 36.39 14.01
CA LYS A 151 4.21 37.54 14.93
C LYS A 151 5.29 37.37 15.99
N GLY A 152 5.93 36.20 16.07
CA GLY A 152 7.01 35.88 16.99
C GLY A 152 7.28 34.37 17.09
N LEU A 153 8.26 33.97 17.90
CA LEU A 153 8.66 32.57 18.05
C LEU A 153 7.52 31.66 18.57
N HIS A 154 6.67 32.16 19.46
CA HIS A 154 5.54 31.41 20.02
C HIS A 154 4.50 31.08 18.94
N ASP A 155 4.07 32.11 18.19
CA ASP A 155 3.18 31.99 17.04
C ASP A 155 3.79 31.10 15.94
N ALA A 156 5.12 31.15 15.77
CA ALA A 156 5.83 30.24 14.87
C ALA A 156 5.70 28.79 15.33
N ARG A 157 5.92 28.49 16.62
CA ARG A 157 5.83 27.15 17.19
C ARG A 157 4.43 26.56 17.14
N GLU A 158 3.40 27.36 17.35
CA GLU A 158 2.00 26.89 17.26
C GLU A 158 1.59 26.58 15.82
N LYS A 159 2.14 27.29 14.85
CA LYS A 159 1.83 27.11 13.42
C LYS A 159 2.75 26.09 12.73
N LEU A 160 3.97 25.89 13.22
CA LEU A 160 4.92 24.90 12.71
C LEU A 160 4.69 23.56 13.39
N LEU A 161 3.97 22.69 12.69
CA LEU A 161 3.76 21.31 13.12
C LEU A 161 5.00 20.47 12.74
N VAL A 162 6.09 20.61 13.51
CA VAL A 162 7.34 19.88 13.26
C VAL A 162 7.10 18.37 13.35
N ASN A 163 7.59 17.61 12.36
CA ASN A 163 7.41 16.16 12.23
C ASN A 163 5.94 15.70 12.14
N PHE A 164 5.00 16.61 11.89
CA PHE A 164 3.62 16.24 11.66
C PHE A 164 3.45 15.67 10.25
N ASP A 165 3.14 14.38 10.18
CA ASP A 165 2.77 13.72 8.93
C ASP A 165 1.27 13.39 8.92
N PRO A 166 0.43 14.22 8.27
CA PRO A 166 -1.01 14.02 8.25
C PRO A 166 -1.41 12.69 7.59
N THR A 167 -0.61 12.19 6.64
CA THR A 167 -0.89 10.91 5.97
C THR A 167 -0.71 9.75 6.95
N THR A 168 0.32 9.77 7.80
CA THR A 168 0.52 8.75 8.83
C THR A 168 -0.63 8.72 9.84
N TYR A 169 -1.11 9.88 10.31
CA TYR A 169 -2.26 9.95 11.20
C TYR A 169 -3.53 9.44 10.53
N PHE A 170 -3.80 9.88 9.30
CA PHE A 170 -4.94 9.43 8.52
C PHE A 170 -4.94 7.90 8.31
N LEU A 171 -3.80 7.32 7.93
CA LEU A 171 -3.67 5.87 7.76
C LEU A 171 -3.88 5.11 9.07
N ARG A 172 -3.43 5.65 10.20
CA ARG A 172 -3.68 5.06 11.51
C ARG A 172 -5.16 5.06 11.84
N ASP A 173 -5.84 6.18 11.64
CA ASP A 173 -7.26 6.32 11.96
C ASP A 173 -8.12 5.42 11.05
N LEU A 174 -7.77 5.30 9.76
CA LEU A 174 -8.39 4.32 8.86
C LEU A 174 -8.15 2.87 9.31
N LYS A 175 -6.93 2.51 9.73
CA LYS A 175 -6.65 1.16 10.26
C LYS A 175 -7.49 0.88 11.50
N CYS A 176 -7.60 1.85 12.41
CA CYS A 176 -8.39 1.68 13.63
C CYS A 176 -9.89 1.52 13.32
N ALA A 177 -10.45 2.37 12.48
CA ALA A 177 -11.88 2.37 12.18
C ALA A 177 -12.33 1.22 11.26
N PHE A 178 -11.48 0.77 10.33
CA PHE A 178 -11.90 -0.09 9.22
C PHE A 178 -10.99 -1.30 8.97
N SER A 179 -10.17 -1.71 9.95
CA SER A 179 -9.27 -2.88 9.83
C SER A 179 -9.94 -4.18 9.39
N LYS A 180 -11.24 -4.34 9.65
CA LYS A 180 -12.03 -5.52 9.25
C LYS A 180 -12.70 -5.37 7.89
N THR A 181 -12.78 -4.16 7.35
CA THR A 181 -13.57 -3.82 6.16
C THR A 181 -12.70 -3.79 4.91
N PHE A 182 -11.49 -3.25 5.02
CA PHE A 182 -10.58 -3.15 3.89
C PHE A 182 -9.12 -3.32 4.30
N LYS A 183 -8.34 -3.77 3.32
CA LYS A 183 -6.89 -3.67 3.35
C LYS A 183 -6.45 -2.39 2.66
N LEU A 184 -5.59 -1.65 3.36
CA LEU A 184 -4.99 -0.41 2.91
C LEU A 184 -3.69 -0.65 2.16
N TRP A 185 -3.48 0.11 1.09
CA TRP A 185 -2.20 0.17 0.39
C TRP A 185 -1.83 1.62 0.11
N TYR A 186 -0.58 1.98 0.38
CA TYR A 186 -0.08 3.34 0.20
C TYR A 186 1.42 3.30 -0.05
N GLY A 187 1.94 4.32 -0.74
CA GLY A 187 3.37 4.53 -0.92
C GLY A 187 3.95 5.30 0.27
N SER A 188 4.85 4.67 1.03
CA SER A 188 5.49 5.32 2.20
C SER A 188 6.50 6.40 1.84
N VAL A 189 6.93 6.49 0.58
CA VAL A 189 8.04 7.35 0.13
C VAL A 189 7.56 8.55 -0.71
N GLY A 190 6.26 8.85 -0.72
CA GLY A 190 5.72 10.04 -1.41
C GLY A 190 4.60 9.74 -2.40
N GLY A 191 3.55 9.05 -1.96
CA GLY A 191 2.30 8.93 -2.72
C GLY A 191 1.25 9.95 -2.28
N ASP A 192 0.49 10.49 -3.23
CA ASP A 192 -0.69 11.34 -2.99
C ASP A 192 -2.01 10.54 -3.05
N ALA A 193 -1.93 9.22 -2.94
CA ALA A 193 -3.11 8.36 -2.91
C ALA A 193 -2.97 7.16 -1.97
N VAL A 194 -4.11 6.76 -1.43
CA VAL A 194 -4.29 5.53 -0.66
C VAL A 194 -5.33 4.69 -1.39
N VAL A 195 -5.00 3.43 -1.66
CA VAL A 195 -5.91 2.52 -2.36
C VAL A 195 -6.40 1.42 -1.44
N LEU A 196 -7.63 0.98 -1.68
CA LEU A 196 -8.38 0.08 -0.82
C LEU A 196 -8.72 -1.22 -1.56
N THR A 197 -8.64 -2.34 -0.86
CA THR A 197 -9.27 -3.60 -1.30
C THR A 197 -10.18 -4.12 -0.21
N TRP A 198 -11.41 -4.51 -0.54
CA TRP A 198 -12.36 -5.06 0.42
C TRP A 198 -11.80 -6.34 1.06
N GLU A 199 -11.97 -6.47 2.38
CA GLU A 199 -11.76 -7.73 3.08
C GLU A 199 -13.04 -8.56 2.95
N ASN A 200 -12.94 -9.82 2.51
CA ASN A 200 -14.11 -10.68 2.34
C ASN A 200 -14.60 -11.20 3.71
N PRO A 201 -15.82 -10.85 4.17
CA PRO A 201 -16.31 -11.28 5.48
C PRO A 201 -16.52 -12.80 5.58
N LYS A 202 -16.79 -13.49 4.45
CA LYS A 202 -17.12 -14.93 4.43
C LYS A 202 -16.00 -15.89 4.85
N LYS A 203 -14.77 -15.42 5.11
CA LYS A 203 -13.65 -16.28 5.55
C LYS A 203 -13.45 -16.35 7.07
N ARG A 204 -14.23 -15.62 7.88
CA ARG A 204 -14.24 -15.79 9.34
C ARG A 204 -15.67 -15.97 9.82
N GLY A 205 -15.98 -17.19 10.26
CA GLY A 205 -17.17 -17.49 11.07
C GLY A 205 -18.49 -17.42 10.32
N ARG A 206 -19.11 -18.57 10.11
CA ARG A 206 -20.57 -18.65 10.16
C ARG A 206 -21.02 -18.11 11.52
N GLU A 207 -22.21 -17.52 11.54
CA GLU A 207 -22.91 -16.94 12.69
C GLU A 207 -22.57 -15.47 12.97
N GLU A 208 -23.19 -14.57 12.20
CA GLU A 208 -24.13 -13.60 12.79
C GLU A 208 -25.08 -13.08 11.69
N ALA A 209 -26.30 -12.80 12.10
CA ALA A 209 -27.50 -12.63 11.29
C ALA A 209 -27.47 -11.36 10.41
N ASP A 210 -28.11 -11.46 9.25
CA ASP A 210 -29.11 -10.54 8.65
C ASP A 210 -29.00 -9.01 8.83
N GLU A 211 -27.83 -8.45 9.13
CA GLU A 211 -27.55 -7.04 8.88
C GLU A 211 -27.15 -6.88 7.41
N ALA A 212 -28.01 -6.21 6.65
CA ALA A 212 -27.68 -5.77 5.30
C ALA A 212 -26.34 -5.03 5.33
N ALA A 213 -25.31 -5.64 4.75
CA ALA A 213 -23.97 -5.06 4.74
C ALA A 213 -24.06 -3.60 4.26
N PRO A 214 -23.49 -2.63 5.01
CA PRO A 214 -23.65 -1.22 4.68
C PRO A 214 -23.22 -0.94 3.26
N GLU A 215 -23.98 -0.09 2.56
CA GLU A 215 -23.71 0.24 1.17
C GLU A 215 -22.26 0.73 1.02
N PRO A 216 -21.47 0.22 0.07
CA PRO A 216 -20.06 0.58 -0.08
C PRO A 216 -19.82 2.09 -0.17
N THR A 217 -20.77 2.83 -0.74
CA THR A 217 -20.67 4.30 -0.83
C THR A 217 -20.85 4.98 0.53
N SER A 218 -21.63 4.42 1.46
CA SER A 218 -21.79 4.94 2.82
C SER A 218 -20.47 4.81 3.59
N ILE A 219 -19.86 3.63 3.56
CA ILE A 219 -18.56 3.39 4.20
C ILE A 219 -17.49 4.34 3.61
N LEU A 220 -17.48 4.51 2.29
CA LEU A 220 -16.52 5.41 1.64
C LEU A 220 -16.77 6.90 1.93
N LYS A 221 -17.98 7.30 2.32
CA LYS A 221 -18.23 8.65 2.84
C LYS A 221 -17.58 8.83 4.20
N GLU A 222 -17.73 7.87 5.11
CA GLU A 222 -17.08 7.90 6.42
C GLU A 222 -15.55 7.94 6.30
N VAL A 223 -14.97 7.19 5.34
CA VAL A 223 -13.54 7.29 5.00
C VAL A 223 -13.15 8.72 4.60
N GLY A 224 -13.98 9.39 3.82
CA GLY A 224 -13.78 10.79 3.45
C GLY A 224 -13.87 11.74 4.65
N ASP A 225 -14.78 11.48 5.59
CA ASP A 225 -14.96 12.27 6.80
C ASP A 225 -13.77 12.12 7.76
N VAL A 226 -13.22 10.91 7.93
CA VAL A 226 -12.00 10.67 8.71
C VAL A 226 -10.82 11.48 8.16
N GLY A 227 -10.73 11.61 6.84
CA GLY A 227 -9.67 12.34 6.16
C GLY A 227 -9.99 13.80 5.83
N LYS A 228 -11.02 14.39 6.45
CA LYS A 228 -11.49 15.74 6.11
C LYS A 228 -10.35 16.76 6.15
N GLY A 229 -10.18 17.50 5.06
CA GLY A 229 -9.12 18.49 4.92
C GLY A 229 -7.82 17.97 4.32
N LEU A 230 -7.57 16.66 4.37
CA LEU A 230 -6.45 15.99 3.69
C LEU A 230 -6.91 15.30 2.40
N VAL A 231 -8.10 14.72 2.39
CA VAL A 231 -8.68 14.00 1.25
C VAL A 231 -9.14 14.98 0.17
N ARG A 232 -8.68 14.75 -1.06
CA ARG A 232 -9.09 15.42 -2.30
C ARG A 232 -10.34 14.77 -2.88
N GLY A 233 -10.39 13.44 -2.92
CA GLY A 233 -11.57 12.72 -3.36
C GLY A 233 -11.52 11.24 -3.02
N VAL A 234 -12.70 10.62 -2.93
CA VAL A 234 -12.85 9.18 -2.72
C VAL A 234 -13.63 8.61 -3.90
N TYR A 235 -13.08 7.60 -4.54
CA TYR A 235 -13.62 6.96 -5.73
C TYR A 235 -13.89 5.49 -5.46
N LEU A 236 -15.09 5.03 -5.80
CA LEU A 236 -15.42 3.62 -5.88
C LEU A 236 -15.10 3.14 -7.31
N VAL A 237 -14.08 2.31 -7.46
CA VAL A 237 -13.59 1.82 -8.76
C VAL A 237 -14.23 0.48 -9.11
N LYS A 238 -14.32 -0.43 -8.13
CA LYS A 238 -14.99 -1.74 -8.29
C LYS A 238 -15.95 -1.96 -7.13
N ALA A 239 -17.18 -2.34 -7.47
CA ALA A 239 -18.14 -2.79 -6.47
C ALA A 239 -17.62 -4.06 -5.77
N PRO A 240 -17.88 -4.22 -4.45
CA PRO A 240 -17.50 -5.43 -3.73
C PRO A 240 -18.15 -6.65 -4.37
N LYS A 241 -17.33 -7.65 -4.67
CA LYS A 241 -17.81 -8.94 -5.16
C LYS A 241 -18.22 -9.78 -3.96
N PHE A 242 -19.48 -9.66 -3.51
CA PHE A 242 -20.07 -10.58 -2.55
C PHE A 242 -20.40 -11.91 -3.24
N GLN A 243 -19.38 -12.70 -3.60
CA GLN A 243 -19.55 -14.11 -4.01
C GLN A 243 -19.34 -15.03 -2.83
#